data_AF-A0AAJ4ZQB9-F1
#
_entry.id   AF-A0AAJ4ZQB9-F1
#
_cell.length_a   1.000
_cell.length_b   1.000
_cell.length_c   1.000
_cell.angle_alpha   90.00
_cell.angle_beta   90.00
_cell.angle_gamma   90.00
#
_symmetry.space_group_name_H-M   'P 1'
#
loop_
_entity.id
_entity.type
_entity.pdbx_description
1 polymer ?
#
loop_
_entity_poly.entity_id
_entity_poly.type
_entity_poly.pdbx_seq_one_letter_code
_entity_poly.pdbx_strand_id
1 'polypeptide(L)'
;MESTMLAALAAGIVLGAVTWFVQQRRVNALASSLRDAQQQASELSEAVARQTAIAQRHANEVAALETSVAQMRDAAADQLEVIEQLRTELQSAAHAKSQLADRARRIAQEAARLRGLALTFERWHEQMISLMEQNHDMHAKNQELQSIVRHVVIVSLNASIEAARAGQAGRGFAVVASEVRTLAARSEELSKSYRDSLHLNDLTTTATFQDIQAGGKMITASLSSVEALASAFESWTDRT
;
A
#
# COMPACT_ATOMS: atom_id res chain seq x y z
N MET A 1 -39.17 -62.66 -124.33
CA MET A 1 -39.09 -61.29 -123.78
C MET A 1 -39.68 -61.16 -122.37
N GLU A 2 -40.41 -62.15 -121.85
CA GLU A 2 -40.97 -62.08 -120.48
C GLU A 2 -39.96 -62.37 -119.34
N SER A 3 -38.93 -63.19 -119.55
CA SER A 3 -37.99 -63.56 -118.46
C SER A 3 -36.97 -62.46 -118.09
N THR A 4 -36.55 -61.61 -119.03
CA THR A 4 -35.62 -60.49 -118.76
C THR A 4 -36.31 -59.33 -118.06
N MET A 5 -37.61 -59.14 -118.30
CA MET A 5 -38.41 -58.12 -117.64
C MET A 5 -38.69 -58.49 -116.17
N LEU A 6 -38.94 -59.78 -115.89
CA LEU A 6 -39.04 -60.32 -114.53
C LEU A 6 -37.72 -60.22 -113.75
N ALA A 7 -36.58 -60.48 -114.39
CA ALA A 7 -35.26 -60.34 -113.76
C ALA A 7 -34.90 -58.88 -113.43
N ALA A 8 -35.25 -57.92 -114.31
CA ALA A 8 -35.05 -56.49 -114.08
C ALA A 8 -35.95 -55.95 -112.95
N LEU A 9 -37.20 -56.42 -112.87
CA LEU A 9 -38.11 -56.12 -111.76
C LEU A 9 -37.59 -56.69 -110.44
N ALA A 10 -37.13 -57.95 -110.43
CA ALA A 10 -36.52 -58.57 -109.25
C ALA A 10 -35.25 -57.82 -108.81
N ALA A 11 -34.37 -57.42 -109.74
CA ALA A 11 -33.17 -56.64 -109.44
C ALA A 11 -33.50 -55.24 -108.89
N GLY A 12 -34.52 -54.56 -109.44
CA GLY A 12 -34.99 -53.27 -108.92
C GLY A 12 -35.63 -53.36 -107.54
N ILE A 13 -36.38 -54.44 -107.27
CA ILE A 13 -36.93 -54.73 -105.94
C ILE A 13 -35.81 -55.03 -104.94
N VAL A 14 -34.78 -55.80 -105.33
CA VAL A 14 -33.62 -56.09 -104.49
C VAL A 14 -32.79 -54.82 -104.23
N LEU A 15 -32.54 -53.99 -105.24
CA LEU A 15 -31.84 -52.70 -105.05
C LEU A 15 -32.64 -51.74 -104.18
N GLY A 16 -33.97 -51.69 -104.35
CA GLY A 16 -34.88 -50.92 -103.52
C GLY A 16 -34.90 -51.43 -102.08
N ALA A 17 -34.92 -52.74 -101.88
CA ALA A 17 -34.86 -53.37 -100.56
C ALA A 17 -33.51 -53.15 -99.89
N VAL A 18 -32.39 -53.21 -100.62
CA VAL A 18 -31.05 -52.94 -100.10
C VAL A 18 -30.85 -51.46 -99.79
N THR A 19 -31.29 -50.55 -100.66
CA THR A 19 -31.21 -49.10 -100.40
C THR A 19 -32.14 -48.69 -99.25
N TRP A 20 -33.35 -49.26 -99.16
CA TRP A 20 -34.23 -49.11 -98.00
C TRP A 20 -33.57 -49.71 -96.76
N PHE A 21 -33.02 -50.92 -96.80
CA PHE A 21 -32.36 -51.52 -95.63
C PHE A 21 -31.16 -50.71 -95.13
N VAL A 22 -30.34 -50.18 -96.05
CA VAL A 22 -29.21 -49.28 -95.72
C VAL A 22 -29.72 -47.95 -95.18
N GLN A 23 -30.77 -47.37 -95.77
CA GLN A 23 -31.40 -46.13 -95.30
C GLN A 23 -32.05 -46.32 -93.93
N GLN A 24 -32.71 -47.45 -93.70
CA GLN A 24 -33.33 -47.83 -92.43
C GLN A 24 -32.26 -48.03 -91.36
N ARG A 25 -31.14 -48.68 -91.68
CA ARG A 25 -29.98 -48.77 -90.78
C ARG A 25 -29.37 -47.41 -90.46
N ARG A 26 -29.24 -46.52 -91.45
CA ARG A 26 -28.75 -45.14 -91.24
C ARG A 26 -29.70 -44.32 -90.38
N VAL A 27 -31.00 -44.36 -90.64
CA VAL A 27 -32.03 -43.68 -89.83
C VAL A 27 -32.04 -44.25 -88.41
N ASN A 28 -31.94 -45.57 -88.24
CA ASN A 28 -31.85 -46.19 -86.93
C ASN A 28 -30.57 -45.81 -86.17
N ALA A 29 -29.42 -45.73 -86.87
CA ALA A 29 -28.14 -45.31 -86.30
C ALA A 29 -28.12 -43.81 -85.93
N LEU A 30 -28.74 -42.96 -86.75
CA LEU A 30 -28.87 -41.53 -86.48
C LEU A 30 -29.87 -41.28 -85.33
N ALA A 31 -30.96 -42.07 -85.28
CA ALA A 31 -31.92 -42.04 -84.19
C ALA A 31 -31.36 -42.62 -82.88
N SER A 32 -30.41 -43.57 -82.92
CA SER A 32 -29.68 -44.00 -81.72
C SER A 32 -28.70 -42.92 -81.28
N SER A 33 -27.90 -42.34 -82.20
CA SER A 33 -26.95 -41.28 -81.84
C SER A 33 -27.63 -40.01 -81.31
N LEU A 34 -28.82 -39.65 -81.83
CA LEU A 34 -29.63 -38.55 -81.30
C LEU A 34 -30.17 -38.86 -79.90
N ARG A 35 -30.61 -40.11 -79.66
CA ARG A 35 -31.03 -40.54 -78.32
C ARG A 35 -29.87 -40.53 -77.32
N ASP A 36 -28.70 -41.02 -77.73
CA ASP A 36 -27.49 -41.01 -76.91
C ASP A 36 -27.03 -39.57 -76.62
N ALA A 37 -27.06 -38.69 -77.63
CA ALA A 37 -26.73 -37.27 -77.46
C ALA A 37 -27.73 -36.54 -76.55
N GLN A 38 -29.03 -36.86 -76.67
CA GLN A 38 -30.08 -36.30 -75.81
C GLN A 38 -29.94 -36.79 -74.36
N GLN A 39 -29.56 -38.05 -74.16
CA GLN A 39 -29.26 -38.60 -72.84
C GLN A 39 -28.02 -37.92 -72.22
N GLN A 40 -26.92 -37.80 -72.98
CA GLN A 40 -25.71 -37.09 -72.53
C GLN A 40 -26.01 -35.62 -72.21
N ALA A 41 -26.83 -34.93 -73.01
CA ALA A 41 -27.24 -33.56 -72.75
C ALA A 41 -28.06 -33.44 -71.45
N SER A 42 -28.92 -34.43 -71.16
CA SER A 42 -29.66 -34.49 -69.89
C SER A 42 -28.74 -34.71 -68.70
N GLU A 43 -27.82 -35.68 -68.78
CA GLU A 43 -26.84 -36.00 -67.74
C GLU A 43 -25.92 -34.79 -67.46
N LEU A 44 -25.48 -34.08 -68.50
CA LEU A 44 -24.69 -32.87 -68.39
C LEU A 44 -25.49 -31.72 -67.76
N SER A 45 -26.75 -31.53 -68.17
CA SER A 45 -27.64 -30.52 -67.58
C SER A 45 -27.83 -30.74 -66.08
N GLU A 46 -28.05 -31.99 -65.66
CA GLU A 46 -28.11 -32.35 -64.24
C GLU A 46 -26.79 -32.13 -63.52
N ALA A 47 -25.64 -32.47 -64.15
CA ALA A 47 -24.33 -32.22 -63.58
C ALA A 47 -24.05 -30.71 -63.38
N VAL A 48 -24.43 -29.89 -64.36
CA VAL A 48 -24.35 -28.42 -64.27
C VAL A 48 -25.27 -27.91 -63.16
N ALA A 49 -26.51 -28.41 -63.05
CA ALA A 49 -27.43 -28.04 -61.97
C ALA A 49 -26.90 -28.43 -60.57
N ARG A 50 -26.25 -29.60 -60.44
CA ARG A 50 -25.56 -29.99 -59.20
C ARG A 50 -24.39 -29.06 -58.90
N GLN A 51 -23.59 -28.71 -59.91
CA GLN A 51 -22.43 -27.85 -59.75
C GLN A 51 -22.83 -26.41 -59.38
N THR A 52 -23.89 -25.86 -59.97
CA THR A 52 -24.41 -24.53 -59.59
C THR A 52 -24.96 -24.52 -58.17
N ALA A 53 -25.64 -25.59 -57.74
CA ALA A 53 -26.09 -25.74 -56.35
C ALA A 53 -24.92 -25.85 -55.35
N ILE A 54 -23.82 -26.51 -55.73
CA ILE A 54 -22.59 -26.55 -54.92
C ILE A 54 -21.94 -25.16 -54.88
N ALA A 55 -21.80 -24.48 -56.02
CA ALA A 55 -21.23 -23.14 -56.09
C ALA A 55 -22.03 -22.13 -55.25
N GLN A 56 -23.36 -22.22 -55.27
CA GLN A 56 -24.21 -21.37 -54.44
C GLN A 56 -24.04 -21.66 -52.94
N ARG A 57 -23.90 -22.94 -52.55
CA ARG A 57 -23.59 -23.31 -51.16
C ARG A 57 -22.25 -22.74 -50.73
N HIS A 58 -21.20 -22.88 -51.53
CA HIS A 58 -19.89 -22.30 -51.24
C HIS A 58 -19.91 -20.77 -51.18
N ALA A 59 -20.66 -20.10 -52.06
CA ALA A 59 -20.83 -18.65 -51.99
C ALA A 59 -21.45 -18.22 -50.66
N ASN A 60 -22.47 -18.94 -50.18
CA ASN A 60 -23.09 -18.68 -48.89
C ASN A 60 -22.14 -18.98 -47.72
N GLU A 61 -21.36 -20.06 -47.79
CA GLU A 61 -20.34 -20.41 -46.78
C GLU A 61 -19.24 -19.33 -46.70
N VAL A 62 -18.75 -18.86 -47.85
CA VAL A 62 -17.74 -17.78 -47.93
C VAL A 62 -18.29 -16.50 -47.32
N ALA A 63 -19.52 -16.09 -47.65
CA ALA A 63 -20.14 -14.90 -47.06
C ALA A 63 -20.32 -15.02 -45.53
N ALA A 64 -20.67 -16.22 -45.03
CA ALA A 64 -20.75 -16.49 -43.60
C ALA A 64 -19.36 -16.42 -42.93
N LEU A 65 -18.33 -16.98 -43.57
CA LEU A 65 -16.93 -16.90 -43.13
C LEU A 65 -16.43 -15.45 -43.09
N GLU A 66 -16.70 -14.65 -44.12
CA GLU A 66 -16.34 -13.22 -44.15
C GLU A 66 -16.98 -12.46 -42.99
N THR A 67 -18.26 -12.74 -42.71
CA THR A 67 -18.97 -12.15 -41.56
C THR A 67 -18.34 -12.58 -40.24
N SER A 68 -17.99 -13.86 -40.08
CA SER A 68 -17.32 -14.36 -38.88
C SER A 68 -15.94 -13.73 -38.69
N VAL A 69 -15.15 -13.55 -39.75
CA VAL A 69 -13.84 -12.91 -39.69
C VAL A 69 -13.97 -11.43 -39.33
N ALA A 70 -14.98 -10.73 -39.84
CA ALA A 70 -15.27 -9.35 -39.46
C ALA A 70 -15.59 -9.26 -37.95
N GLN A 71 -16.49 -10.10 -37.44
CA GLN A 71 -16.82 -10.16 -36.02
C GLN A 71 -15.61 -10.48 -35.13
N MET A 72 -14.74 -11.40 -35.56
CA MET A 72 -13.51 -11.71 -34.84
C MET A 72 -12.52 -10.53 -34.81
N ARG A 73 -12.44 -9.75 -35.89
CA ARG A 73 -11.59 -8.54 -35.95
C ARG A 73 -12.10 -7.47 -35.00
N ASP A 74 -13.41 -7.23 -34.97
CA ASP A 74 -14.02 -6.27 -34.07
C ASP A 74 -13.81 -6.69 -32.60
N ALA A 75 -14.06 -7.96 -32.27
CA ALA A 75 -13.81 -8.50 -30.94
C ALA A 75 -12.33 -8.42 -30.53
N ALA A 76 -11.39 -8.62 -31.46
CA ALA A 76 -9.97 -8.46 -31.18
C ALA A 76 -9.57 -7.00 -30.94
N ALA A 77 -10.21 -6.05 -31.63
CA ALA A 77 -10.01 -4.62 -31.39
C ALA A 77 -10.53 -4.22 -30.00
N ASP A 78 -11.72 -4.68 -29.62
CA ASP A 78 -12.30 -4.46 -28.28
C ASP A 78 -11.40 -5.06 -27.18
N GLN A 79 -10.85 -6.26 -27.39
CA GLN A 79 -9.91 -6.89 -26.46
C GLN A 79 -8.63 -6.08 -26.27
N LEU A 80 -8.07 -5.50 -27.34
CA LEU A 80 -6.89 -4.64 -27.24
C LEU A 80 -7.16 -3.40 -26.41
N GLU A 81 -8.35 -2.80 -26.51
CA GLU A 81 -8.75 -1.68 -25.67
C GLU A 81 -8.82 -2.07 -24.19
N VAL A 82 -9.43 -3.21 -23.87
CA VAL A 82 -9.50 -3.74 -22.50
C VAL A 82 -8.11 -4.03 -21.95
N ILE A 83 -7.18 -4.57 -22.75
CA ILE A 83 -5.80 -4.83 -22.33
C ILE A 83 -5.07 -3.53 -21.99
N GLU A 84 -5.23 -2.48 -22.78
CA GLU A 84 -4.61 -1.18 -22.48
C GLU A 84 -5.21 -0.55 -21.22
N GLN A 85 -6.52 -0.66 -21.00
CA GLN A 85 -7.15 -0.23 -19.75
C GLN A 85 -6.58 -0.97 -18.54
N LEU A 86 -6.55 -2.31 -18.58
CA LEU A 86 -5.96 -3.14 -17.53
C LEU A 86 -4.50 -2.81 -17.26
N ARG A 87 -3.73 -2.50 -18.30
CA ARG A 87 -2.33 -2.08 -18.17
C ARG A 87 -2.20 -0.77 -17.40
N THR A 88 -3.03 0.22 -17.71
CA THR A 88 -3.03 1.51 -16.99
C THR A 88 -3.46 1.35 -15.53
N GLU A 89 -4.47 0.52 -15.27
CA GLU A 89 -4.91 0.19 -13.90
C GLU A 89 -3.79 -0.50 -13.12
N LEU A 90 -3.12 -1.49 -13.71
CA LEU A 90 -2.00 -2.19 -13.07
C LEU A 90 -0.84 -1.25 -12.75
N GLN A 91 -0.50 -0.33 -13.65
CA GLN A 91 0.53 0.69 -13.39
C GLN A 91 0.12 1.62 -12.23
N SER A 92 -1.14 2.03 -12.18
CA SER A 92 -1.65 2.87 -11.08
C SER A 92 -1.61 2.12 -9.74
N ALA A 93 -1.97 0.84 -9.72
CA ALA A 93 -1.93 -0.02 -8.55
C ALA A 93 -0.49 -0.25 -8.07
N ALA A 94 0.45 -0.49 -8.98
CA ALA A 94 1.88 -0.61 -8.65
C ALA A 94 2.43 0.69 -8.03
N HIS A 95 2.04 1.85 -8.57
CA HIS A 95 2.44 3.14 -8.01
C HIS A 95 1.85 3.36 -6.61
N ALA A 96 0.57 3.06 -6.42
CA ALA A 96 -0.09 3.13 -5.11
C ALA A 96 0.59 2.21 -4.08
N LYS A 97 0.94 0.98 -4.47
CA LYS A 97 1.67 0.02 -3.62
C LYS A 97 3.03 0.58 -3.19
N SER A 98 3.78 1.20 -4.11
CA SER A 98 5.07 1.85 -3.79
C SER A 98 4.90 2.99 -2.79
N GLN A 99 3.91 3.86 -2.99
CA GLN A 99 3.63 4.96 -2.06
C GLN A 99 3.24 4.46 -0.66
N LEU A 100 2.45 3.38 -0.59
CA LEU A 100 2.07 2.75 0.67
C LEU A 100 3.28 2.18 1.41
N ALA A 101 4.19 1.50 0.71
CA ALA A 101 5.42 0.98 1.30
C ALA A 101 6.29 2.10 1.90
N ASP A 102 6.40 3.25 1.22
CA ASP A 102 7.14 4.40 1.75
C ASP A 102 6.46 5.06 2.95
N ARG A 103 5.12 5.12 2.96
CA ARG A 103 4.35 5.58 4.14
C ARG A 103 4.56 4.65 5.34
N ALA A 104 4.52 3.33 5.14
CA ALA A 104 4.77 2.35 6.19
C ALA A 104 6.18 2.50 6.79
N ARG A 105 7.21 2.71 5.95
CA ARG A 105 8.58 3.00 6.43
C ARG A 105 8.65 4.26 7.27
N ARG A 106 7.97 5.34 6.87
CA ARG A 106 7.94 6.60 7.63
C ARG A 106 7.26 6.42 8.99
N ILE A 107 6.15 5.68 9.04
CA ILE A 107 5.45 5.34 10.29
C ILE A 107 6.36 4.54 11.22
N ALA A 108 7.06 3.54 10.71
CA ALA A 108 8.01 2.74 11.51
C ALA A 108 9.16 3.60 12.08
N GLN A 109 9.70 4.53 11.28
CA GLN A 109 10.72 5.48 11.74
C GLN A 109 10.19 6.40 12.84
N GLU A 110 8.96 6.88 12.72
CA GLU A 110 8.36 7.75 13.72
C GLU A 110 8.05 7.00 15.02
N ALA A 111 7.59 5.74 14.93
CA ALA A 111 7.45 4.88 16.10
C ALA A 111 8.78 4.68 16.84
N ALA A 112 9.88 4.45 16.12
CA ALA A 112 11.21 4.32 16.72
C ALA A 112 11.66 5.61 17.42
N ARG A 113 11.39 6.79 16.83
CA ARG A 113 11.67 8.08 17.47
C ARG A 113 10.85 8.27 18.74
N LEU A 114 9.55 7.97 18.72
CA LEU A 114 8.68 8.07 19.88
C LEU A 114 9.12 7.14 21.01
N ARG A 115 9.58 5.91 20.71
CA ARG A 115 10.19 5.03 21.71
C ARG A 115 11.44 5.63 22.34
N GLY A 116 12.31 6.24 21.54
CA GLY A 116 13.49 6.94 22.06
C GLY A 116 13.15 8.11 22.97
N LEU A 117 12.09 8.86 22.63
CA LEU A 117 11.57 9.92 23.49
C LEU A 117 10.98 9.36 24.79
N ALA A 118 10.21 8.27 24.73
CA ALA A 118 9.65 7.63 25.92
C ALA A 118 10.74 7.22 26.93
N LEU A 119 11.83 6.61 26.46
CA LEU A 119 12.99 6.26 27.30
C LEU A 119 13.67 7.51 27.90
N THR A 120 13.71 8.61 27.14
CA THR A 120 14.28 9.88 27.64
C THR A 120 13.42 10.46 28.77
N PHE A 121 12.10 10.42 28.62
CA PHE A 121 11.16 10.88 29.65
C PHE A 121 11.21 10.01 30.91
N GLU A 122 11.36 8.69 30.78
CA GLU A 122 11.54 7.80 31.92
C GLU A 122 12.81 8.15 32.72
N ARG A 123 13.93 8.37 32.02
CA ARG A 123 15.17 8.82 32.67
C ARG A 123 15.02 10.17 33.34
N TRP A 124 14.34 11.13 32.71
CA TRP A 124 14.05 12.43 33.35
C TRP A 124 13.16 12.28 34.57
N HIS A 125 12.18 11.37 34.53
CA HIS A 125 11.33 11.07 35.67
C HIS A 125 12.15 10.57 36.87
N GLU A 126 13.05 9.60 36.67
CA GLU A 126 13.96 9.11 37.72
C GLU A 126 14.88 10.23 38.26
N GLN A 127 15.44 11.06 37.36
CA GLN A 127 16.28 12.19 37.75
C GLN A 127 15.54 13.21 38.60
N MET A 128 14.27 13.47 38.31
CA MET A 128 13.44 14.38 39.09
C MET A 128 13.11 13.81 40.47
N ILE A 129 12.85 12.50 40.59
CA ILE A 129 12.68 11.85 41.90
C ILE A 129 13.94 12.05 42.75
N SER A 130 15.13 11.82 42.17
CA SER A 130 16.40 12.05 42.88
C SER A 130 16.59 13.52 43.26
N LEU A 131 16.19 14.47 42.40
CA LEU A 131 16.29 15.90 42.70
C LEU A 131 15.35 16.31 43.86
N MET A 132 14.15 15.75 43.93
CA MET A 132 13.22 15.98 45.04
C MET A 132 13.79 15.44 46.37
N GLU A 133 14.41 14.26 46.34
CA GLU A 133 15.09 13.69 47.52
C GLU A 133 16.28 14.56 47.96
N GLN A 134 17.08 15.05 47.00
CA GLN A 134 18.20 15.97 47.29
C GLN A 134 17.71 17.28 47.91
N ASN A 135 16.63 17.89 47.39
CA ASN A 135 16.05 19.09 48.02
C ASN A 135 15.57 18.81 49.45
N HIS A 136 14.98 17.63 49.70
CA HIS A 136 14.56 17.24 51.04
C HIS A 136 15.75 17.14 52.02
N ASP A 137 16.85 16.51 51.60
CA ASP A 137 18.09 16.45 52.39
C ASP A 137 18.68 17.86 52.63
N MET A 138 18.64 18.74 51.63
CA MET A 138 19.09 20.13 51.78
C MET A 138 18.24 20.92 52.78
N HIS A 139 16.92 20.69 52.81
CA HIS A 139 16.06 21.26 53.85
C HIS A 139 16.47 20.80 55.25
N ALA A 140 16.70 19.50 55.44
CA ALA A 140 17.14 18.94 56.71
C ALA A 140 18.47 19.55 57.18
N LYS A 141 19.46 19.63 56.28
CA LYS A 141 20.76 20.25 56.55
C LYS A 141 20.65 21.73 56.89
N ASN A 142 19.80 22.48 56.20
CA ASN A 142 19.59 23.89 56.51
C ASN A 142 18.88 24.08 57.87
N GLN A 143 17.96 23.20 58.25
CA GLN A 143 17.35 23.20 59.58
C GLN A 143 18.37 22.93 60.69
N GLU A 144 19.28 21.97 60.46
CA GLU A 144 20.39 21.68 61.37
C GLU A 144 21.32 22.89 61.50
N LEU A 145 21.73 23.50 60.38
CA LEU A 145 22.51 24.73 60.35
C LEU A 145 21.84 25.84 61.18
N GLN A 146 20.54 26.05 60.99
CA GLN A 146 19.78 27.05 61.74
C GLN A 146 19.79 26.75 63.25
N SER A 147 19.75 25.47 63.63
CA SER A 147 19.86 25.04 65.03
C SER A 147 21.24 25.34 65.62
N ILE A 148 22.30 25.04 64.88
CA ILE A 148 23.69 25.35 65.25
C ILE A 148 23.86 26.86 65.44
N VAL A 149 23.39 27.66 64.49
CA VAL A 149 23.47 29.12 64.55
C VAL A 149 22.77 29.68 65.79
N ARG A 150 21.55 29.21 66.09
CA ARG A 150 20.83 29.60 67.33
C ARG A 150 21.64 29.25 68.59
N HIS A 151 22.28 28.09 68.61
CA HIS A 151 23.14 27.69 69.72
C HIS A 151 24.36 28.61 69.86
N VAL A 152 25.00 28.97 68.76
CA VAL A 152 26.13 29.93 68.75
C VAL A 152 25.70 31.30 69.28
N VAL A 153 24.50 31.78 68.93
CA VAL A 153 23.96 33.03 69.50
C VAL A 153 23.88 32.93 71.03
N ILE A 154 23.38 31.83 71.59
CA ILE A 154 23.27 31.63 73.04
C ILE A 154 24.66 31.57 73.70
N VAL A 155 25.60 30.81 73.12
CA VAL A 155 26.97 30.69 73.65
C VAL A 155 27.69 32.03 73.63
N SER A 156 27.56 32.80 72.54
CA SER A 156 28.16 34.13 72.41
C SER A 156 27.58 35.12 73.44
N LEU A 157 26.27 35.06 73.70
CA LEU A 157 25.62 35.86 74.74
C LEU A 157 26.16 35.51 76.13
N ASN A 158 26.26 34.22 76.45
CA ASN A 158 26.82 33.77 77.74
C ASN A 158 28.27 34.23 77.90
N ALA A 159 29.08 34.15 76.83
CA ALA A 159 30.45 34.64 76.83
C ALA A 159 30.53 36.17 77.03
N SER A 160 29.64 36.94 76.39
CA SER A 160 29.55 38.39 76.62
C SER A 160 29.20 38.73 78.08
N ILE A 161 28.28 37.97 78.70
CA ILE A 161 27.89 38.16 80.11
C ILE A 161 29.07 37.88 81.04
N GLU A 162 29.77 36.76 80.83
CA GLU A 162 30.92 36.39 81.68
C GLU A 162 32.10 37.36 81.48
N ALA A 163 32.33 37.82 80.25
CA ALA A 163 33.32 38.86 79.95
C ALA A 163 33.00 40.18 80.66
N ALA A 164 31.72 40.58 80.74
CA ALA A 164 31.29 41.74 81.51
C ALA A 164 31.50 41.53 83.02
N ARG A 165 31.25 40.31 83.52
CA ARG A 165 31.46 39.94 84.92
C ARG A 165 32.93 39.99 85.36
N ALA A 166 33.85 39.67 84.46
CA ALA A 166 35.30 39.76 84.67
C ALA A 166 35.85 41.21 84.65
N GLY A 167 35.01 42.21 84.35
CA GLY A 167 35.37 43.64 84.40
C GLY A 167 36.50 44.00 83.41
N GLN A 168 37.57 44.65 83.89
CA GLN A 168 38.68 45.05 83.00
C GLN A 168 39.40 43.86 82.35
N ALA A 169 39.52 42.74 83.05
CA ALA A 169 40.20 41.55 82.53
C ALA A 169 39.43 40.89 81.37
N GLY A 170 38.12 41.11 81.27
CA GLY A 170 37.26 40.52 80.26
C GLY A 170 37.07 41.33 78.98
N ARG A 171 37.62 42.55 78.86
CA ARG A 171 37.32 43.44 77.71
C ARG A 171 37.63 42.81 76.35
N GLY A 172 38.75 42.11 76.22
CA GLY A 172 39.10 41.42 74.97
C GLY A 172 38.11 40.31 74.60
N PHE A 173 37.67 39.53 75.59
CA PHE A 173 36.64 38.51 75.40
C PHE A 173 35.27 39.09 75.06
N ALA A 174 34.92 40.25 75.60
CA ALA A 174 33.66 40.93 75.28
C ALA A 174 33.58 41.34 73.80
N VAL A 175 34.70 41.84 73.24
CA VAL A 175 34.78 42.18 71.81
C VAL A 175 34.62 40.93 70.94
N VAL A 176 35.34 39.85 71.25
CA VAL A 176 35.24 38.58 70.51
C VAL A 176 33.81 38.02 70.57
N ALA A 177 33.19 38.01 71.75
CA ALA A 177 31.83 37.52 71.92
C ALA A 177 30.80 38.34 71.12
N SER A 178 30.97 39.66 71.04
CA SER A 178 30.14 40.53 70.20
C SER A 178 30.30 40.23 68.72
N GLU A 179 31.54 40.01 68.25
CA GLU A 179 31.81 39.68 66.84
C GLU A 179 31.21 38.32 66.46
N VAL A 180 31.37 37.31 67.32
CA VAL A 180 30.75 35.98 67.13
C VAL A 180 29.22 36.09 67.06
N ARG A 181 28.61 36.93 67.92
CA ARG A 181 27.16 37.15 67.90
C ARG A 181 26.69 37.78 66.60
N THR A 182 27.41 38.78 66.10
CA THR A 182 27.13 39.43 64.81
C THR A 182 27.23 38.43 63.66
N LEU A 183 28.28 37.59 63.65
CA LEU A 183 28.47 36.56 62.64
C LEU A 183 27.36 35.51 62.66
N ALA A 184 26.92 35.11 63.86
CA ALA A 184 25.81 34.18 64.03
C ALA A 184 24.49 34.78 63.53
N ALA A 185 24.18 36.04 63.84
CA ALA A 185 22.98 36.71 63.34
C ALA A 185 22.96 36.78 61.80
N ARG A 186 24.10 37.11 61.18
CA ARG A 186 24.24 37.12 59.72
C ARG A 186 24.10 35.72 59.11
N SER A 187 24.60 34.69 59.79
CA SER A 187 24.43 33.29 59.37
C SER A 187 22.97 32.84 59.45
N GLU A 188 22.21 33.34 60.44
CA GLU A 188 20.78 33.04 60.57
C GLU A 188 19.98 33.65 59.42
N GLU A 189 20.28 34.89 59.04
CA GLU A 189 19.66 35.56 57.90
C GLU A 189 19.95 34.81 56.59
N LEU A 190 21.20 34.38 56.38
CA LEU A 190 21.58 33.58 55.21
C LEU A 190 20.82 32.24 55.17
N SER A 191 20.71 31.55 56.32
CA SER A 191 19.95 30.29 56.42
C SER A 191 18.47 30.48 56.11
N LYS A 192 17.86 31.61 56.51
CA LYS A 192 16.47 31.96 56.13
C LYS A 192 16.34 32.16 54.63
N SER A 193 17.22 32.96 54.02
CA SER A 193 17.21 33.19 52.57
C SER A 193 17.41 31.89 51.78
N TYR A 194 18.27 30.99 52.28
CA TYR A 194 18.49 29.69 51.68
C TYR A 194 17.25 28.78 51.75
N ARG A 195 16.54 28.79 52.89
CA ARG A 195 15.26 28.08 53.04
C ARG A 195 14.22 28.56 52.02
N ASP A 196 14.12 29.87 51.83
CA ASP A 196 13.16 30.45 50.88
C ASP A 196 13.50 30.04 49.44
N SER A 197 14.81 29.97 49.12
CA SER A 197 15.31 29.45 47.83
C SER A 197 14.99 27.97 47.64
N LEU A 198 15.14 27.15 48.69
CA LEU A 198 14.78 25.72 48.65
C LEU A 198 13.27 25.52 48.43
N HIS A 199 12.42 26.33 49.06
CA HIS A 199 10.97 26.28 48.81
C HIS A 199 10.62 26.63 47.36
N LEU A 200 11.28 27.63 46.77
CA LEU A 200 11.09 27.94 45.35
C LEU A 200 11.54 26.77 44.46
N ASN A 201 12.67 26.15 44.79
CA ASN A 201 13.15 24.96 44.09
C ASN A 201 12.15 23.80 44.16
N ASP A 202 11.50 23.55 45.31
CA ASP A 202 10.47 22.53 45.44
C ASP A 202 9.28 22.78 44.51
N LEU A 203 8.82 24.02 44.44
CA LEU A 203 7.72 24.42 43.56
C LEU A 203 8.08 24.19 42.09
N THR A 204 9.26 24.66 41.67
CA THR A 204 9.75 24.47 40.30
C THR A 204 9.94 22.99 39.98
N THR A 205 10.57 22.23 40.88
CA THR A 205 10.82 20.78 40.71
C THR A 205 9.51 20.01 40.59
N THR A 206 8.51 20.33 41.41
CA THR A 206 7.18 19.69 41.36
C THR A 206 6.45 20.01 40.05
N ALA A 207 6.48 21.27 39.60
CA ALA A 207 5.86 21.66 38.34
C ALA A 207 6.54 20.94 37.14
N THR A 208 7.87 20.94 37.10
CA THR A 208 8.63 20.24 36.04
C THR A 208 8.37 18.72 36.06
N PHE A 209 8.21 18.12 37.25
CA PHE A 209 7.85 16.70 37.37
C PHE A 209 6.47 16.40 36.79
N GLN A 210 5.48 17.28 37.01
CA GLN A 210 4.15 17.15 36.41
C GLN A 210 4.19 17.27 34.89
N ASP A 211 4.98 18.21 34.36
CA ASP A 211 5.17 18.38 32.90
C ASP A 211 5.82 17.15 32.27
N ILE A 212 6.84 16.57 32.92
CA ILE A 212 7.48 15.32 32.49
C ILE A 212 6.46 14.17 32.48
N GLN A 213 5.66 14.03 33.53
CA GLN A 213 4.61 13.02 33.61
C GLN A 213 3.54 13.18 32.51
N ALA A 214 3.09 14.40 32.26
CA ALA A 214 2.15 14.70 31.19
C ALA A 214 2.75 14.39 29.82
N GLY A 215 3.98 14.82 29.56
CA GLY A 215 4.71 14.55 28.32
C GLY A 215 4.95 13.05 28.09
N GLY A 216 5.32 12.30 29.12
CA GLY A 216 5.49 10.85 29.05
C GLY A 216 4.19 10.11 28.69
N LYS A 217 3.06 10.51 29.29
CA LYS A 217 1.73 9.97 28.93
C LYS A 217 1.35 10.30 27.49
N MET A 218 1.60 11.53 27.03
CA MET A 218 1.34 11.93 25.65
C MET A 218 2.17 11.11 24.66
N ILE A 219 3.46 10.90 24.92
CA ILE A 219 4.32 10.08 24.06
C ILE A 219 3.82 8.64 24.01
N THR A 220 3.43 8.07 25.15
CA THR A 220 2.90 6.69 25.21
C THR A 220 1.61 6.56 24.39
N ALA A 221 0.71 7.54 24.48
CA ALA A 221 -0.51 7.58 23.67
C ALA A 221 -0.21 7.75 22.17
N SER A 222 0.73 8.63 21.80
CA SER A 222 1.19 8.78 20.43
C SER A 222 1.83 7.50 19.88
N LEU A 223 2.64 6.81 20.69
CA LEU A 223 3.26 5.55 20.30
C LEU A 223 2.21 4.47 20.02
N SER A 224 1.22 4.31 20.91
CA SER A 224 0.10 3.38 20.71
C SER A 224 -0.68 3.68 19.42
N SER A 225 -0.93 4.96 19.13
CA SER A 225 -1.60 5.38 17.89
C SER A 225 -0.80 5.03 16.64
N VAL A 226 0.53 5.27 16.66
CA VAL A 226 1.42 4.95 15.53
C VAL A 226 1.54 3.43 15.34
N GLU A 227 1.60 2.64 16.42
CA GLU A 227 1.61 1.18 16.37
C GLU A 227 0.31 0.61 15.81
N ALA A 228 -0.84 1.19 16.17
CA ALA A 228 -2.13 0.81 15.61
C ALA A 228 -2.19 1.10 14.10
N LEU A 229 -1.68 2.25 13.66
CA LEU A 229 -1.55 2.57 12.23
C LEU A 229 -0.63 1.59 11.51
N ALA A 230 0.53 1.27 12.09
CA ALA A 230 1.46 0.32 11.51
C ALA A 230 0.82 -1.08 11.34
N SER A 231 0.11 -1.58 12.36
CA SER A 231 -0.59 -2.86 12.30
C SER A 231 -1.71 -2.86 11.26
N ALA A 232 -2.45 -1.75 11.13
CA ALA A 232 -3.47 -1.62 10.10
C ALA A 232 -2.86 -1.72 8.69
N PHE A 233 -1.69 -1.11 8.45
CA PHE A 233 -0.98 -1.23 7.18
C PHE A 233 -0.53 -2.68 6.89
N GLU A 234 0.02 -3.36 7.89
CA GLU A 234 0.47 -4.76 7.77
C GLU A 234 -0.70 -5.69 7.40
N SER A 235 -1.86 -5.51 8.04
CA SER A 235 -3.08 -6.27 7.71
C SER A 235 -3.61 -5.99 6.29
N TRP A 236 -3.40 -4.76 5.78
CA TRP A 236 -3.80 -4.39 4.43
C TRP A 236 -2.86 -4.98 3.38
N THR A 237 -1.57 -5.12 3.71
CA THR A 237 -0.60 -5.76 2.81
C THR A 237 -0.76 -7.27 2.74
N ASP A 238 -1.17 -7.95 3.82
CA ASP A 238 -1.55 -9.38 3.79
C ASP A 238 -2.90 -9.61 3.09
N ARG A 239 -3.73 -8.57 3.10
CA ARG A 239 -4.86 -8.26 2.20
C ARG A 239 -4.88 -8.77 0.77
N THR A 240 -3.80 -8.41 0.08
CA THR A 240 -3.76 -8.07 -1.35
C THR A 240 -2.60 -8.76 -2.04
#